data_AF-A0A0F9JYA8-F1
#
_entry.id   AF-A0A0F9JYA8-F1
#
_cell.length_a   1.000
_cell.length_b   1.000
_cell.length_c   1.000
_cell.angle_alpha   90.00
_cell.angle_beta   90.00
_cell.angle_gamma   90.00
#
_symmetry.space_group_name_H-M   'P 1'
#
loop_
_entity.id
_entity.type
_entity.pdbx_description
1 polymer ?
#
loop_
_entity_poly.entity_id
_entity_poly.type
_entity_poly.pdbx_seq_one_letter_code
_entity_poly.pdbx_strand_id
1 'polypeptide(L)' 'MTDVLRKAAEADDRSIFALARDADIPYPVMYRFLKGDKTGHKWGLNLTTADKLAEAVGLELRPKKKGQR' A
#
# COMPACT_ATOMS: atom_id res chain seq x y z
N MET A 1 10.34 2.05 -1.28
CA MET A 1 9.21 2.87 -0.79
C MET A 1 7.96 2.01 -0.76
N THR A 2 7.65 1.36 -1.88
CA THR A 2 6.61 0.33 -2.01
C THR A 2 6.78 -0.85 -1.05
N ASP A 3 8.02 -1.32 -0.80
CA ASP A 3 8.27 -2.47 0.08
C ASP A 3 8.04 -2.20 1.58
N VAL A 4 8.22 -0.95 2.04
CA VAL A 4 7.97 -0.58 3.44
C VAL A 4 6.46 -0.54 3.70
N LEU A 5 5.72 0.13 2.81
CA LEU A 5 4.26 0.17 2.89
C LEU A 5 3.65 -1.22 2.77
N ARG A 6 4.21 -2.08 1.91
CA ARG A 6 3.78 -3.47 1.77
C ARG A 6 4.04 -4.27 3.04
N LYS A 7 5.22 -4.15 3.65
CA LYS A 7 5.52 -4.81 4.92
C LYS A 7 4.62 -4.33 6.06
N ALA A 8 4.32 -3.04 6.12
CA ALA A 8 3.41 -2.49 7.13
C ALA A 8 2.00 -3.06 6.95
N ALA A 9 1.49 -3.12 5.72
CA ALA A 9 0.19 -3.71 5.42
C ALA A 9 0.17 -5.25 5.60
N GLU A 10 1.30 -5.94 5.42
CA GLU A 10 1.42 -7.39 5.69
C GLU A 10 1.56 -7.71 7.19
N ALA A 11 2.08 -6.77 8.00
CA ALA A 11 2.20 -6.88 9.45
C ALA A 11 0.92 -6.44 10.20
N ASP A 12 -0.05 -5.90 9.47
CA ASP A 12 -1.36 -5.54 10.01
C ASP A 12 -2.18 -6.81 10.30
N ASP A 13 -2.78 -6.88 11.49
CA ASP A 13 -3.60 -8.04 11.92
C ASP A 13 -4.95 -8.13 11.17
N ARG A 14 -5.32 -7.10 10.40
CA ARG A 14 -6.58 -7.10 9.64
C ARG A 14 -6.47 -7.95 8.38
N SER A 15 -7.60 -8.55 8.00
CA SER A 15 -7.71 -9.18 6.68
C SER A 15 -7.50 -8.16 5.55
N ILE A 16 -7.00 -8.61 4.40
CA ILE A 16 -6.83 -7.77 3.19
C ILE A 16 -8.14 -7.04 2.85
N PHE A 17 -9.29 -7.69 3.05
CA PHE A 17 -10.61 -7.10 2.82
C PHE A 17 -10.93 -5.99 3.82
N ALA A 18 -10.69 -6.21 5.11
CA ALA A 18 -10.91 -5.20 6.13
C ALA A 18 -10.00 -3.98 5.94
N LEU A 19 -8.72 -4.21 5.64
CA LEU A 19 -7.76 -3.14 5.35
C LEU A 19 -8.11 -2.36 4.09
N ALA A 20 -8.53 -3.04 3.03
CA ALA A 20 -9.00 -2.40 1.80
C ALA A 20 -10.25 -1.54 2.02
N ARG A 21 -11.19 -2.03 2.86
CA ARG A 21 -12.39 -1.28 3.24
C ARG A 21 -12.06 -0.04 4.05
N ASP A 22 -11.17 -0.17 5.03
CA ASP A 22 -10.76 0.94 5.90
C ASP A 22 -9.99 2.03 5.13
N ALA A 23 -9.08 1.61 4.25
CA ALA A 23 -8.32 2.52 3.40
C ALA A 23 -9.12 3.07 2.21
N ASP A 24 -10.39 2.69 2.02
CA ASP A 24 -11.20 3.06 0.84
C ASP A 24 -10.47 2.74 -0.50
N ILE A 25 -9.97 1.50 -0.59
CA ILE A 25 -9.25 0.97 -1.76
C ILE A 25 -10.01 -0.25 -2.29
N PRO A 26 -10.21 -0.36 -3.62
CA PRO A 26 -10.81 -1.55 -4.20
C PRO A 26 -10.03 -2.82 -3.84
N TYR A 27 -10.72 -3.85 -3.34
CA TYR A 27 -10.11 -5.13 -2.95
C TYR A 27 -9.18 -5.74 -4.02
N PRO A 28 -9.54 -5.75 -5.33
CA PRO A 28 -8.63 -6.29 -6.36
C PRO A 28 -7.30 -5.53 -6.46
N VAL A 29 -7.30 -4.22 -6.19
CA VAL A 29 -6.10 -3.38 -6.20
C VAL A 29 -5.23 -3.72 -4.99
N MET A 30 -5.84 -3.79 -3.80
CA MET A 30 -5.13 -4.18 -2.58
C MET A 30 -4.53 -5.58 -2.69
N TYR A 31 -5.30 -6.54 -3.22
CA TYR A 31 -4.85 -7.91 -3.42
C TYR A 31 -3.63 -7.98 -4.35
N ARG A 32 -3.68 -7.29 -5.51
CA ARG A 32 -2.56 -7.24 -6.45
C ARG A 32 -1.34 -6.52 -5.88
N PHE A 33 -1.54 -5.55 -5.00
CA PHE A 33 -0.46 -4.84 -4.32
C PHE A 33 0.31 -5.73 -3.33
N LEU A 34 -0.43 -6.53 -2.53
CA LEU A 34 0.13 -7.37 -1.48
C LEU A 34 0.59 -8.73 -2.00
N LYS A 35 -0.32 -9.45 -2.68
CA LYS A 35 -0.13 -10.84 -3.14
C LYS A 35 0.43 -10.94 -4.55
N GLY A 36 0.22 -9.93 -5.39
CA GLY A 36 0.60 -9.95 -6.80
C GLY A 36 -0.45 -10.62 -7.68
N ASP A 37 -0.12 -10.77 -8.97
CA ASP A 37 -0.96 -11.50 -9.92
C ASP A 37 -0.63 -13.00 -9.96
N LYS A 38 -1.27 -13.73 -10.87
CA LYS A 38 -1.06 -15.19 -11.05
C LYS A 38 0.38 -15.56 -11.43
N THR A 39 1.20 -14.59 -11.81
CA THR A 39 2.62 -14.76 -12.16
C THR A 39 3.56 -14.31 -11.05
N GLY A 40 3.03 -13.87 -9.90
CA GLY A 40 3.79 -13.36 -8.77
C GLY A 40 4.23 -11.90 -8.93
N HIS A 41 3.80 -11.21 -9.98
CA HIS A 41 4.15 -9.81 -10.20
C HIS A 41 3.30 -8.90 -9.32
N LYS A 42 3.97 -8.17 -8.42
CA LYS A 42 3.31 -7.25 -7.47
C LYS A 42 3.18 -5.86 -8.07
N TRP A 43 1.95 -5.33 -8.11
CA TRP A 43 1.66 -4.04 -8.71
C TRP A 43 2.03 -2.88 -7.78
N GLY A 44 2.38 -1.74 -8.35
CA GLY A 44 2.51 -0.48 -7.62
C GLY A 44 1.14 0.16 -7.39
N LEU A 45 1.04 0.97 -6.33
CA LEU A 45 -0.10 1.87 -6.10
C LEU A 45 0.20 3.25 -6.72
N ASN A 46 -0.86 3.95 -7.13
CA ASN A 46 -0.73 5.37 -7.41
C ASN A 46 -0.54 6.14 -6.09
N LEU A 47 -0.11 7.41 -6.17
CA LEU A 47 0.22 8.18 -4.97
C LEU A 47 -1.00 8.31 -4.04
N THR A 48 -2.19 8.57 -4.57
CA THR A 48 -3.43 8.69 -3.80
C THR A 48 -3.78 7.41 -3.03
N THR A 49 -3.67 6.24 -3.65
CA THR A 49 -3.95 4.96 -2.98
C THR A 49 -2.84 4.56 -2.02
N ALA A 50 -1.59 4.90 -2.31
CA ALA A 50 -0.50 4.71 -1.38
C ALA A 50 -0.67 5.58 -0.12
N ASP A 51 -1.19 6.79 -0.27
CA ASP A 51 -1.43 7.74 0.82
C ASP A 51 -2.54 7.24 1.74
N LYS A 52 -3.70 6.87 1.18
CA LYS A 52 -4.80 6.25 1.92
C LYS A 52 -4.37 4.98 2.67
N LEU A 53 -3.58 4.12 2.02
CA LEU A 53 -3.06 2.92 2.68
C LEU A 53 -2.09 3.27 3.79
N ALA A 54 -1.23 4.28 3.60
CA ALA A 54 -0.31 4.74 4.63
C ALA A 54 -1.08 5.22 5.86
N GLU A 55 -2.09 6.08 5.68
CA GLU A 55 -2.95 6.54 6.77
C GLU A 55 -3.62 5.38 7.49
N ALA A 56 -4.17 4.41 6.74
CA ALA A 56 -4.85 3.25 7.32
C ALA A 56 -3.91 2.38 8.18
N VAL A 57 -2.61 2.32 7.87
CA VAL A 57 -1.61 1.58 8.67
C VAL A 57 -0.82 2.48 9.63
N GLY A 58 -1.25 3.72 9.84
CA GLY A 58 -0.62 4.67 10.76
C GLY A 58 0.74 5.22 10.29
N LEU A 59 0.98 5.24 8.99
CA LEU A 59 2.16 5.81 8.34
C LEU A 59 1.83 7.09 7.58
N GLU A 60 2.84 7.91 7.32
CA GLU A 60 2.72 9.15 6.54
C GLU A 60 3.65 9.08 5.31
N LEU A 61 3.12 9.39 4.12
CA LEU A 61 3.95 9.53 2.92
C LEU A 61 4.64 10.89 2.91
N ARG A 62 5.97 10.88 3.05
CA ARG A 62 6.77 12.10 2.92
C ARG A 62 7.34 12.24 1.51
N PRO A 63 7.20 13.42 0.87
CA PRO A 63 7.90 13.68 -0.37
C PRO A 63 9.41 13.61 -0.10
N LYS A 64 10.08 12.73 -0.84
CA LYS A 64 11.54 12.64 -0.75
C LYS A 64 12.09 13.97 -1.29
N LYS A 65 12.69 14.79 -0.43
CA LYS A 65 13.36 16.03 -0.87
C LYS A 65 14.30 15.66 -2.01
N LYS A 66 14.01 16.16 -3.20
CA LYS A 66 14.91 16.10 -4.35
C LYS A 66 16.15 16.86 -3.88
N GLY A 67 17.26 16.14 -3.69
CA GLY A 67 18.52 16.76 -3.28
C GLY A 67 18.76 17.97 -4.18
N GLN A 68 19.00 19.13 -3.56
CA GLN A 68 19.68 20.20 -4.27
C GLN A 68 20.93 19.58 -4.90
N ARG A 69 21.01 19.79 -6.21
CA ARG A 69 22.05 19.29 -7.10
C ARG A 69 23.41 19.82 -6.68
#